data_AF-A0AA39MUM8-F1
#
_entry.id   AF-A0AA39MUM8-F1
#
_cell.length_a   1.000
_cell.length_b   1.000
_cell.length_c   1.000
_cell.angle_alpha   90.00
_cell.angle_beta   90.00
_cell.angle_gamma   90.00
#
_symmetry.space_group_name_H-M   'P 1'
#
loop_
_entity.id
_entity.type
_entity.pdbx_description
1 polymer ?
#
loop_
_entity_poly.entity_id
_entity_poly.type
_entity_poly.pdbx_seq_one_letter_code
_entity_poly.pdbx_strand_id
1 'polypeptide(L)'
;MMGLFSTASSHIRAAATGKRDDEGVPTDTEPDDTSILDENEGSIITSLISQLRVGMDLSRVTFPTFVLEPRSMLERITDFMSHPDLIFGAEDMEDPEERFLRVLQYYLAGWHIKPKGVKKPYNPILGEFFRCRYDYPNGTHGYYIAEQVSHHPPVSAFYYISPANRIIILGELRPKSKFLGNSVSTTMEGENRILLLSKPEDGEYVITMPNMYARGILFGKMVLELGDTCIAKNEKHGLYCDLEFKTKGFFSGTYNAISGKIRRNTTEIGEVSGRWSHVMDFKSTKATPSRQRQRRVLFDAVKDGQNISPKWVPSEEEQEPNESRRLWSDLTKAILDKDMEAATTAKSAVEDAQREKRKTMAHHGQKHVPRFFMHKNGRWEPKIEIPADPIEAERVVNVWLKLAPSAPPTEKT
;
A
#
# COMPACT_ATOMS: atom_id res chain seq x y z
N MET A 1 -32.24 -52.85 -0.01
CA MET A 1 -33.20 -52.23 -0.93
C MET A 1 -33.23 -50.73 -0.66
N MET A 2 -33.02 -49.94 -1.71
CA MET A 2 -33.71 -48.67 -2.06
C MET A 2 -34.50 -48.00 -0.91
N GLY A 3 -34.19 -46.79 -0.47
CA GLY A 3 -34.23 -45.56 -1.26
C GLY A 3 -35.64 -44.97 -1.20
N LEU A 4 -35.84 -43.86 -0.48
CA LEU A 4 -37.09 -43.11 -0.51
C LEU A 4 -36.81 -41.60 -0.52
N PHE A 5 -37.12 -41.00 -1.67
CA PHE A 5 -37.41 -39.59 -1.83
C PHE A 5 -38.73 -39.25 -1.14
N SER A 6 -38.82 -38.07 -0.52
CA SER A 6 -40.07 -37.30 -0.47
C SER A 6 -39.76 -35.81 -0.31
N THR A 7 -40.27 -35.04 -1.26
CA THR A 7 -40.27 -33.58 -1.34
C THR A 7 -41.64 -33.02 -0.95
N ALA A 8 -41.65 -31.73 -0.59
CA ALA A 8 -42.79 -30.80 -0.51
C ALA A 8 -43.63 -30.88 0.78
N SER A 9 -44.12 -29.80 1.40
CA SER A 9 -43.98 -28.35 1.20
C SER A 9 -44.56 -27.62 2.43
N SER A 10 -44.09 -26.38 2.63
CA SER A 10 -44.78 -25.23 3.24
C SER A 10 -45.49 -25.38 4.60
N HIS A 11 -44.97 -24.69 5.61
CA HIS A 11 -45.77 -23.74 6.39
C HIS A 11 -44.88 -22.61 6.92
N ILE A 12 -44.96 -21.46 6.25
CA ILE A 12 -44.60 -20.17 6.82
C ILE A 12 -45.82 -19.67 7.60
N ARG A 13 -45.71 -19.55 8.93
CA ARG A 13 -46.10 -18.33 9.66
C ARG A 13 -45.73 -18.37 11.15
N ALA A 14 -45.04 -17.29 11.52
CA ALA A 14 -45.14 -16.56 12.78
C ALA A 14 -44.60 -17.21 14.07
N ALA A 15 -43.34 -16.92 14.36
CA ALA A 15 -42.95 -16.49 15.70
C ALA A 15 -42.17 -15.17 15.56
N ALA A 16 -42.88 -14.07 15.73
CA ALA A 16 -42.27 -12.78 16.04
C ALA A 16 -41.70 -12.83 17.47
N THR A 17 -40.73 -11.93 17.73
CA THR A 17 -40.06 -11.67 19.02
C THR A 17 -38.99 -12.66 19.45
N GLY A 18 -37.95 -12.82 18.63
CA GLY A 18 -36.59 -13.08 19.12
C GLY A 18 -35.81 -11.78 19.07
N LYS A 19 -35.19 -11.36 20.18
CA LYS A 19 -34.11 -10.37 20.16
C LYS A 19 -33.14 -10.81 19.06
N ARG A 20 -32.84 -9.94 18.10
CA ARG A 20 -31.70 -10.17 17.20
C ARG A 20 -30.49 -10.23 18.12
N ASP A 21 -29.86 -11.40 18.18
CA ASP A 21 -28.55 -11.52 18.75
C ASP A 21 -27.68 -10.46 18.07
N ASP A 22 -27.18 -9.55 18.90
CA ASP A 22 -26.20 -8.55 18.52
C ASP A 22 -25.01 -9.34 17.96
N GLU A 23 -24.89 -9.39 16.63
CA GLU A 23 -23.73 -9.97 15.96
C GLU A 23 -22.50 -9.24 16.50
N GLY A 24 -21.84 -9.89 17.46
CA GLY A 24 -20.94 -9.26 18.40
C GLY A 24 -19.98 -8.32 17.71
N VAL A 25 -20.09 -7.03 18.04
CA VAL A 25 -19.09 -6.03 17.71
C VAL A 25 -17.74 -6.59 18.16
N PRO A 26 -16.75 -6.77 17.26
CA PRO A 26 -15.46 -7.32 17.65
C PRO A 26 -14.81 -6.44 18.73
N THR A 27 -14.67 -6.97 19.95
CA THR A 27 -14.10 -6.23 21.09
C THR A 27 -12.60 -5.99 20.97
N ASP A 28 -11.92 -6.76 20.11
CA ASP A 28 -10.46 -6.73 19.91
C ASP A 28 -10.02 -5.96 18.64
N THR A 29 -10.89 -5.16 18.02
CA THR A 29 -10.48 -4.30 16.89
C THR A 29 -9.97 -2.95 17.39
N GLU A 30 -8.84 -2.50 16.85
CA GLU A 30 -8.34 -1.15 17.11
C GLU A 30 -9.30 -0.09 16.56
N PRO A 31 -9.53 1.04 17.26
CA PRO A 31 -10.41 2.11 16.77
C PRO A 31 -10.04 2.59 15.37
N ASP A 32 -8.74 2.72 15.11
CA ASP A 32 -8.19 3.18 13.83
C ASP A 32 -8.37 2.17 12.68
N ASP A 33 -8.72 0.91 12.97
CA ASP A 33 -9.01 -0.10 11.94
C ASP A 33 -10.50 -0.16 11.57
N THR A 34 -11.32 0.66 12.23
CA THR A 34 -12.77 0.52 12.14
C THR A 34 -13.51 1.78 11.79
N SER A 35 -14.65 1.60 11.14
CA SER A 35 -15.57 2.70 10.84
C SER A 35 -16.98 2.33 11.26
N ILE A 36 -17.66 3.29 11.87
CA ILE A 36 -19.09 3.27 12.12
C ILE A 36 -19.66 4.30 11.17
N LEU A 37 -20.39 3.83 10.16
CA LEU A 37 -21.11 4.69 9.23
C LEU A 37 -22.33 5.27 9.94
N ASP A 38 -22.67 6.51 9.64
CA ASP A 38 -23.97 7.03 10.03
C ASP A 38 -25.13 6.37 9.23
N GLU A 39 -26.37 6.64 9.60
CA GLU A 39 -27.54 6.02 8.94
C GLU A 39 -27.63 6.35 7.44
N ASN A 40 -27.21 7.55 7.04
CA ASN A 40 -27.25 7.99 5.65
C ASN A 40 -26.13 7.30 4.85
N GLU A 41 -24.91 7.31 5.37
CA GLU A 41 -23.74 6.63 4.80
C GLU A 41 -24.01 5.12 4.67
N GLY A 42 -24.56 4.49 5.71
CA GLY A 42 -24.94 3.08 5.70
C GLY A 42 -26.00 2.76 4.65
N SER A 43 -26.99 3.64 4.47
CA SER A 43 -28.02 3.50 3.43
C SER A 43 -27.43 3.61 2.02
N ILE A 44 -26.49 4.54 1.80
CA ILE A 44 -25.79 4.70 0.51
C ILE A 44 -24.96 3.46 0.18
N ILE A 45 -24.18 2.94 1.14
CA ILE A 45 -23.41 1.70 0.96
C ILE A 45 -24.33 0.52 0.67
N THR A 46 -25.41 0.36 1.42
CA THR A 46 -26.36 -0.74 1.23
C THR A 46 -27.00 -0.69 -0.16
N SER A 47 -27.41 0.50 -0.61
CA SER A 47 -27.96 0.71 -1.96
C SER A 47 -26.95 0.37 -3.06
N LEU A 48 -25.70 0.84 -2.94
CA LEU A 48 -24.62 0.51 -3.88
C LEU A 48 -24.37 -1.00 -3.93
N ILE A 49 -24.24 -1.63 -2.77
CA ILE A 49 -23.89 -3.05 -2.67
C ILE A 49 -25.04 -3.95 -3.12
N SER A 50 -26.30 -3.56 -2.93
CA SER A 50 -27.46 -4.33 -3.42
C SER A 50 -27.46 -4.58 -4.93
N GLN A 51 -26.70 -3.78 -5.68
CA GLN A 51 -26.53 -3.89 -7.13
C GLN A 51 -25.37 -4.83 -7.52
N LEU A 52 -24.55 -5.27 -6.57
CA LEU A 52 -23.37 -6.09 -6.78
C LEU A 52 -23.69 -7.59 -6.67
N ARG A 53 -22.91 -8.40 -7.39
CA ARG A 53 -22.95 -9.87 -7.29
C ARG A 53 -21.63 -10.39 -6.72
N VAL A 54 -21.68 -11.43 -5.91
CA VAL A 54 -20.46 -12.06 -5.36
C VAL A 54 -19.53 -12.45 -6.51
N GLY A 55 -18.25 -12.10 -6.39
CA GLY A 55 -17.22 -12.27 -7.41
C GLY A 55 -17.11 -11.13 -8.42
N MET A 56 -18.01 -10.14 -8.40
CA MET A 56 -17.98 -8.99 -9.33
C MET A 56 -16.71 -8.15 -9.14
N ASP A 57 -16.09 -7.78 -10.26
CA ASP A 57 -14.97 -6.85 -10.34
C ASP A 57 -15.45 -5.41 -10.05
N LEU A 58 -14.77 -4.74 -9.12
CA LEU A 58 -15.15 -3.40 -8.63
C LEU A 58 -14.34 -2.27 -9.25
N SER A 59 -13.46 -2.55 -10.22
CA SER A 59 -12.65 -1.54 -10.92
C SER A 59 -13.48 -0.49 -11.67
N ARG A 60 -14.76 -0.79 -11.95
CA ARG A 60 -15.72 0.11 -12.62
C ARG A 60 -16.81 0.64 -11.69
N VAL A 61 -16.77 0.28 -10.41
CA VAL A 61 -17.76 0.71 -9.42
C VAL A 61 -17.27 1.99 -8.74
N THR A 62 -18.07 3.04 -8.82
CA THR A 62 -17.80 4.28 -8.11
C THR A 62 -18.25 4.16 -6.66
N PHE A 63 -17.28 4.14 -5.75
CA PHE A 63 -17.57 4.20 -4.32
C PHE A 63 -17.88 5.64 -3.87
N PRO A 64 -18.66 5.81 -2.78
CA PRO A 64 -18.94 7.13 -2.22
C PRO A 64 -17.68 7.86 -1.73
N THR A 65 -17.77 9.18 -1.60
CA THR A 65 -16.63 10.02 -1.18
C THR A 65 -16.27 9.89 0.29
N PHE A 66 -17.22 9.55 1.17
CA PHE A 66 -16.94 9.36 2.59
C PHE A 66 -16.05 8.15 2.89
N VAL A 67 -15.85 7.20 1.97
CA VAL A 67 -14.86 6.12 2.13
C VAL A 67 -13.47 6.49 1.62
N LEU A 68 -13.25 7.72 1.14
CA LEU A 68 -11.97 8.15 0.60
C LEU A 68 -11.07 8.76 1.69
N GLU A 69 -9.78 8.46 1.62
CA GLU A 69 -8.74 9.29 2.27
C GLU A 69 -8.30 10.41 1.33
N PRO A 70 -7.78 11.55 1.85
CA PRO A 70 -7.45 12.72 1.04
C PRO A 70 -6.11 12.60 0.29
N ARG A 71 -5.87 11.44 -0.35
CA ARG A 71 -4.63 11.13 -1.08
C ARG A 71 -4.91 10.22 -2.26
N SER A 72 -4.21 10.47 -3.38
CA SER A 72 -4.12 9.53 -4.49
C SER A 72 -3.29 8.29 -4.10
N MET A 73 -3.55 7.14 -4.73
CA MET A 73 -2.73 5.94 -4.55
C MET A 73 -1.24 6.23 -4.82
N LEU A 74 -0.93 7.11 -5.78
CA LEU A 74 0.45 7.47 -6.12
C LEU A 74 1.19 8.15 -4.96
N GLU A 75 0.46 8.93 -4.15
CA GLU A 75 0.99 9.53 -2.92
C GLU A 75 0.95 8.52 -1.75
N ARG A 76 -0.09 7.69 -1.64
CA ARG A 76 -0.22 6.68 -0.57
C ARG A 76 0.96 5.70 -0.52
N ILE A 77 1.52 5.33 -1.67
CA ILE A 77 2.73 4.49 -1.76
C ILE A 77 3.91 5.09 -0.97
N THR A 78 4.00 6.42 -0.87
CA THR A 78 5.10 7.10 -0.17
C THR A 78 5.19 6.80 1.32
N ASP A 79 4.16 6.20 1.91
CA ASP A 79 4.17 5.77 3.30
C ASP A 79 5.18 4.64 3.55
N PHE A 80 5.54 3.88 2.52
CA PHE A 80 6.64 2.90 2.60
C PHE A 80 8.01 3.58 2.65
N MET A 81 8.14 4.85 2.27
CA MET A 81 9.41 5.59 2.27
C MET A 81 9.58 6.43 3.54
N SER A 82 8.68 6.30 4.51
CA SER A 82 8.68 7.09 5.75
C SER A 82 9.74 6.67 6.76
N HIS A 83 10.27 5.43 6.70
CA HIS A 83 11.28 4.89 7.62
C HIS A 83 12.60 4.55 6.93
N PRO A 84 13.28 5.51 6.28
CA PRO A 84 14.53 5.26 5.56
C PRO A 84 15.69 4.88 6.49
N ASP A 85 15.64 5.28 7.76
CA ASP A 85 16.56 4.89 8.82
C ASP A 85 16.64 3.37 9.01
N LEU A 86 15.55 2.66 8.71
CA LEU A 86 15.48 1.21 8.78
C LEU A 86 16.13 0.50 7.60
N ILE A 87 16.59 1.19 6.56
CA ILE A 87 17.22 0.56 5.40
C ILE A 87 18.58 1.17 5.03
N PHE A 88 18.83 2.42 5.40
CA PHE A 88 20.13 3.04 5.18
C PHE A 88 21.23 2.28 5.94
N GLY A 89 22.39 2.14 5.28
CA GLY A 89 23.51 1.34 5.76
C GLY A 89 23.34 -0.17 5.61
N ALA A 90 22.23 -0.67 5.04
CA ALA A 90 22.05 -2.11 4.79
C ALA A 90 23.20 -2.69 3.95
N GLU A 91 23.71 -1.93 3.00
CA GLU A 91 24.83 -2.35 2.14
C GLU A 91 26.17 -2.45 2.86
N ASP A 92 26.35 -1.80 4.01
CA ASP A 92 27.60 -1.88 4.79
C ASP A 92 27.64 -3.16 5.65
N MET A 93 26.53 -3.90 5.71
CA MET A 93 26.43 -5.15 6.45
C MET A 93 27.05 -6.28 5.63
N GLU A 94 27.98 -7.04 6.22
CA GLU A 94 28.67 -8.14 5.51
C GLU A 94 27.80 -9.39 5.34
N ASP A 95 26.97 -9.72 6.35
CA ASP A 95 26.12 -10.91 6.33
C ASP A 95 24.87 -10.71 5.46
N PRO A 96 24.69 -11.49 4.36
CA PRO A 96 23.49 -11.39 3.52
C PRO A 96 22.18 -11.69 4.26
N GLU A 97 22.21 -12.51 5.32
CA GLU A 97 21.01 -12.80 6.12
C GLU A 97 20.56 -11.56 6.90
N GLU A 98 21.52 -10.80 7.44
CA GLU A 98 21.25 -9.58 8.19
C GLU A 98 20.79 -8.46 7.26
N ARG A 99 21.34 -8.39 6.02
CA ARG A 99 20.83 -7.49 4.97
C ARG A 99 19.40 -7.80 4.57
N PHE A 100 19.09 -9.08 4.33
CA PHE A 100 17.73 -9.51 4.01
C PHE A 100 16.75 -9.18 5.15
N LEU A 101 17.16 -9.38 6.40
CA LEU A 101 16.34 -9.02 7.55
C LEU A 101 16.13 -7.52 7.67
N ARG A 102 17.12 -6.70 7.32
CA ARG A 102 16.99 -5.23 7.27
C ARG A 102 15.98 -4.79 6.21
N VAL A 103 16.06 -5.38 5.02
CA VAL A 103 15.08 -5.17 3.93
C VAL A 103 13.66 -5.54 4.39
N LEU A 104 13.51 -6.68 5.06
CA LEU A 104 12.21 -7.13 5.56
C LEU A 104 11.68 -6.22 6.69
N GLN A 105 12.55 -5.77 7.59
CA GLN A 105 12.23 -4.82 8.65
C GLN A 105 11.68 -3.50 8.09
N TYR A 106 12.38 -2.92 7.12
CA TYR A 106 11.96 -1.71 6.41
C TYR A 106 10.58 -1.88 5.75
N TYR A 107 10.37 -2.98 5.02
CA TYR A 107 9.10 -3.26 4.37
C TYR A 107 7.94 -3.38 5.38
N LEU A 108 8.16 -4.12 6.46
CA LEU A 108 7.15 -4.33 7.51
C LEU A 108 6.76 -3.04 8.22
N ALA A 109 7.73 -2.14 8.44
CA ALA A 109 7.50 -0.84 9.05
C ALA A 109 6.59 0.06 8.20
N GLY A 110 6.45 -0.14 6.88
CA GLY A 110 5.56 0.69 6.05
C GLY A 110 4.06 0.54 6.38
N TRP A 111 3.64 -0.57 6.97
CA TRP A 111 2.21 -0.92 7.11
C TRP A 111 1.47 -0.23 8.27
N HIS A 112 2.19 0.22 9.31
CA HIS A 112 1.54 0.88 10.45
C HIS A 112 0.94 2.25 10.08
N ILE A 113 1.41 2.89 9.01
CA ILE A 113 0.87 4.15 8.52
C ILE A 113 -0.45 3.84 7.81
N LYS A 114 -1.56 4.23 8.44
CA LYS A 114 -2.90 4.04 7.88
C LYS A 114 -3.84 5.18 8.28
N PRO A 115 -4.81 5.51 7.42
CA PRO A 115 -5.88 6.42 7.81
C PRO A 115 -6.71 5.79 8.94
N LYS A 116 -7.38 6.64 9.72
CA LYS A 116 -8.35 6.17 10.71
C LYS A 116 -9.57 5.61 9.99
N GLY A 117 -9.91 4.37 10.32
CA GLY A 117 -11.05 3.63 9.79
C GLY A 117 -10.81 3.05 8.40
N VAL A 118 -11.89 2.52 7.81
CA VAL A 118 -11.86 1.86 6.51
C VAL A 118 -11.94 2.91 5.41
N LYS A 119 -10.77 3.39 4.99
CA LYS A 119 -10.62 4.35 3.89
C LYS A 119 -9.82 3.76 2.73
N LYS A 120 -10.04 4.29 1.54
CA LYS A 120 -9.26 3.99 0.32
C LYS A 120 -8.72 5.28 -0.31
N PRO A 121 -7.53 5.25 -0.91
CA PRO A 121 -7.02 6.39 -1.66
C PRO A 121 -7.82 6.63 -2.94
N TYR A 122 -7.61 7.77 -3.58
CA TYR A 122 -8.15 8.05 -4.90
C TYR A 122 -7.56 7.06 -5.92
N ASN A 123 -8.40 6.60 -6.84
CA ASN A 123 -7.96 5.79 -7.96
C ASN A 123 -7.32 6.73 -8.99
N PRO A 124 -6.00 6.63 -9.26
CA PRO A 124 -5.36 7.59 -10.12
C PRO A 124 -5.88 7.52 -11.57
N ILE A 125 -5.97 8.67 -12.23
CA ILE A 125 -6.31 8.71 -13.66
C ILE A 125 -5.08 8.36 -14.52
N LEU A 126 -5.29 7.90 -15.77
CA LEU A 126 -4.18 7.55 -16.66
C LEU A 126 -3.27 8.76 -16.91
N GLY A 127 -1.96 8.60 -16.67
CA GLY A 127 -0.97 9.66 -16.80
C GLY A 127 -0.96 10.66 -15.63
N GLU A 128 -1.73 10.42 -14.57
CA GLU A 128 -1.50 11.08 -13.28
C GLU A 128 -0.11 10.71 -12.76
N PHE A 129 0.59 11.65 -12.14
CA PHE A 129 1.86 11.38 -11.48
C PHE A 129 1.97 12.08 -10.12
N PHE A 130 2.84 11.57 -9.26
CA PHE A 130 3.19 12.21 -7.99
C PHE A 130 4.69 12.18 -7.81
N ARG A 131 5.29 13.33 -7.46
CA ARG A 131 6.72 13.45 -7.15
C ARG A 131 6.91 14.12 -5.80
N CYS A 132 7.92 13.67 -5.07
CA CYS A 132 8.35 14.32 -3.84
C CYS A 132 9.85 14.13 -3.59
N ARG A 133 10.36 14.89 -2.62
CA ARG A 133 11.71 14.77 -2.09
C ARG A 133 11.65 14.49 -0.60
N TYR A 134 12.67 13.84 -0.07
CA TYR A 134 12.93 13.71 1.35
C TYR A 134 14.25 14.39 1.66
N ASP A 135 14.24 15.25 2.68
CA ASP A 135 15.41 15.95 3.19
C ASP A 135 15.84 15.27 4.50
N TYR A 136 16.95 14.54 4.47
CA TYR A 136 17.38 13.75 5.63
C TYR A 136 18.26 14.56 6.61
N PRO A 137 18.25 14.22 7.91
CA PRO A 137 19.04 14.95 8.92
C PRO A 137 20.56 14.99 8.66
N ASN A 138 21.09 14.01 7.92
CA ASN A 138 22.50 13.96 7.53
C ASN A 138 22.83 14.79 6.27
N GLY A 139 21.89 15.59 5.77
CA GLY A 139 22.05 16.44 4.58
C GLY A 139 21.92 15.71 3.24
N THR A 140 21.59 14.42 3.25
CA THR A 140 21.34 13.65 2.03
C THR A 140 19.86 13.72 1.62
N HIS A 141 19.57 13.34 0.37
CA HIS A 141 18.21 13.43 -0.18
C HIS A 141 17.70 12.10 -0.71
N GLY A 142 16.38 11.91 -0.63
CA GLY A 142 15.64 10.87 -1.32
C GLY A 142 14.67 11.49 -2.32
N TYR A 143 14.45 10.83 -3.45
CA TYR A 143 13.58 11.33 -4.53
C TYR A 143 12.61 10.25 -4.92
N TYR A 144 11.33 10.62 -5.05
CA TYR A 144 10.26 9.71 -5.40
C TYR A 144 9.49 10.22 -6.62
N ILE A 145 9.11 9.30 -7.49
CA ILE A 145 8.17 9.51 -8.59
C ILE A 145 7.28 8.29 -8.75
N ALA A 146 5.99 8.51 -8.94
CA ALA A 146 5.06 7.49 -9.38
C ALA A 146 4.16 8.00 -10.49
N GLU A 147 3.73 7.10 -11.36
CA GLU A 147 2.86 7.40 -12.50
C GLU A 147 1.81 6.31 -12.67
N GLN A 148 0.58 6.71 -12.98
CA GLN A 148 -0.46 5.79 -13.41
C GLN A 148 -0.26 5.40 -14.87
N VAL A 149 0.51 4.34 -15.11
CA VAL A 149 0.91 3.86 -16.44
C VAL A 149 -0.20 3.12 -17.18
N SER A 150 -1.23 2.64 -16.46
CA SER A 150 -2.43 2.02 -17.03
C SER A 150 -3.65 2.25 -16.13
N HIS A 151 -4.85 2.34 -16.71
CA HIS A 151 -6.09 2.53 -15.95
C HIS A 151 -7.08 1.35 -16.09
N HIS A 152 -7.05 0.61 -17.20
CA HIS A 152 -7.84 -0.62 -17.39
C HIS A 152 -6.96 -1.73 -18.02
N PRO A 153 -6.39 -2.64 -17.21
CA PRO A 153 -6.43 -2.68 -15.74
C PRO A 153 -5.60 -1.55 -15.09
N PRO A 154 -5.88 -1.17 -13.83
CA PRO A 154 -5.10 -0.14 -13.14
C PRO A 154 -3.69 -0.65 -12.83
N VAL A 155 -2.69 0.15 -13.20
CA VAL A 155 -1.28 -0.09 -12.87
C VAL A 155 -0.63 1.24 -12.49
N SER A 156 -0.06 1.30 -11.29
CA SER A 156 0.75 2.41 -10.80
C SER A 156 2.20 1.95 -10.73
N ALA A 157 3.10 2.59 -11.48
CA ALA A 157 4.53 2.33 -11.39
C ALA A 157 5.17 3.39 -10.49
N PHE A 158 6.17 3.01 -9.68
CA PHE A 158 6.87 3.94 -8.81
C PHE A 158 8.38 3.67 -8.78
N TYR A 159 9.12 4.72 -8.45
CA TYR A 159 10.56 4.72 -8.35
C TYR A 159 10.99 5.69 -7.25
N TYR A 160 11.86 5.21 -6.39
CA TYR A 160 12.52 5.97 -5.35
C TYR A 160 14.03 5.74 -5.44
N ILE A 161 14.79 6.81 -5.26
CA ILE A 161 16.25 6.75 -5.19
C ILE A 161 16.78 7.70 -4.12
N SER A 162 17.77 7.24 -3.36
CA SER A 162 18.65 8.12 -2.60
C SER A 162 20.08 7.84 -3.02
N PRO A 163 20.70 8.68 -3.88
CA PRO A 163 22.03 8.40 -4.42
C PRO A 163 23.10 8.32 -3.32
N ALA A 164 23.10 9.27 -2.38
CA ALA A 164 24.08 9.33 -1.30
C ALA A 164 23.93 8.18 -0.29
N ASN A 165 22.70 7.68 -0.07
CA ASN A 165 22.43 6.49 0.74
C ASN A 165 22.38 5.20 -0.10
N ARG A 166 22.78 5.29 -1.38
CA ARG A 166 23.08 4.19 -2.30
C ARG A 166 21.96 3.15 -2.37
N ILE A 167 20.71 3.62 -2.40
CA ILE A 167 19.53 2.76 -2.45
C ILE A 167 18.57 3.16 -3.57
N ILE A 168 18.02 2.15 -4.24
CA ILE A 168 16.89 2.28 -5.16
C ILE A 168 15.75 1.38 -4.67
N ILE A 169 14.53 1.89 -4.76
CA ILE A 169 13.30 1.14 -4.52
C ILE A 169 12.38 1.40 -5.70
N LEU A 170 11.96 0.35 -6.40
CA LEU A 170 11.07 0.48 -7.55
C LEU A 170 10.05 -0.64 -7.56
N GLY A 171 8.95 -0.42 -8.27
CA GLY A 171 7.94 -1.45 -8.38
C GLY A 171 6.69 -0.97 -9.07
N GLU A 172 5.67 -1.81 -8.96
CA GLU A 172 4.36 -1.53 -9.49
C GLU A 172 3.28 -2.09 -8.57
N LEU A 173 2.12 -1.43 -8.56
CA LEU A 173 0.89 -1.92 -7.94
C LEU A 173 -0.16 -2.15 -9.01
N ARG A 174 -0.81 -3.31 -8.94
CA ARG A 174 -1.86 -3.76 -9.86
C ARG A 174 -3.10 -4.20 -9.06
N PRO A 175 -3.81 -3.27 -8.40
CA PRO A 175 -4.93 -3.63 -7.53
C PRO A 175 -6.09 -4.24 -8.32
N LYS A 176 -6.63 -5.36 -7.83
CA LYS A 176 -7.84 -5.99 -8.37
C LYS A 176 -8.87 -6.19 -7.27
N SER A 177 -9.93 -5.40 -7.30
CA SER A 177 -10.98 -5.43 -6.28
C SER A 177 -12.14 -6.35 -6.68
N LYS A 178 -12.58 -7.19 -5.74
CA LYS A 178 -13.74 -8.09 -5.89
C LYS A 178 -14.68 -7.97 -4.71
N PHE A 179 -15.97 -7.97 -5.01
CA PHE A 179 -17.02 -8.07 -4.00
C PHE A 179 -17.23 -9.51 -3.54
N LEU A 180 -17.23 -9.75 -2.23
CA LEU A 180 -17.34 -11.08 -1.61
C LEU A 180 -18.59 -11.23 -0.72
N GLY A 181 -19.60 -10.37 -0.87
CA GLY A 181 -20.78 -10.36 -0.01
C GLY A 181 -20.61 -9.37 1.14
N ASN A 182 -20.45 -9.81 2.39
CA ASN A 182 -20.18 -8.89 3.50
C ASN A 182 -18.70 -8.42 3.56
N SER A 183 -17.99 -8.48 2.44
CA SER A 183 -16.60 -8.05 2.34
C SER A 183 -16.25 -7.59 0.93
N VAL A 184 -15.27 -6.68 0.83
CA VAL A 184 -14.55 -6.39 -0.41
C VAL A 184 -13.11 -6.86 -0.22
N SER A 185 -12.60 -7.61 -1.19
CA SER A 185 -11.18 -7.97 -1.26
C SER A 185 -10.50 -7.15 -2.35
N THR A 186 -9.28 -6.71 -2.11
CA THR A 186 -8.40 -6.14 -3.13
C THR A 186 -7.13 -6.97 -3.16
N THR A 187 -6.96 -7.72 -4.25
CA THR A 187 -5.72 -8.42 -4.51
C THR A 187 -4.67 -7.40 -4.95
N MET A 188 -3.56 -7.34 -4.23
CA MET A 188 -2.48 -6.40 -4.51
C MET A 188 -1.39 -7.11 -5.32
N GLU A 189 -1.61 -7.23 -6.63
CA GLU A 189 -0.57 -7.73 -7.53
C GLU A 189 0.54 -6.69 -7.74
N GLY A 190 1.72 -7.16 -8.14
CA GLY A 190 2.91 -6.35 -8.29
C GLY A 190 3.97 -6.67 -7.24
N GLU A 191 5.15 -6.08 -7.39
CA GLU A 191 6.32 -6.37 -6.57
C GLU A 191 7.09 -5.09 -6.28
N ASN A 192 7.60 -4.98 -5.05
CA ASN A 192 8.62 -4.02 -4.67
C ASN A 192 9.98 -4.65 -4.90
N ARG A 193 10.90 -3.89 -5.46
CA ARG A 193 12.28 -4.28 -5.73
C ARG A 193 13.19 -3.28 -5.06
N ILE A 194 14.07 -3.76 -4.20
CA ILE A 194 15.06 -2.94 -3.50
C ILE A 194 16.43 -3.34 -4.04
N LEU A 195 17.22 -2.35 -4.46
CA LEU A 195 18.59 -2.51 -4.91
C LEU A 195 19.53 -1.72 -4.00
N LEU A 196 20.62 -2.38 -3.62
CA LEU A 196 21.73 -1.79 -2.87
C LEU A 196 22.81 -1.42 -3.89
N LEU A 197 22.98 -0.12 -4.18
CA LEU A 197 23.84 0.35 -5.28
C LEU A 197 25.32 0.01 -5.07
N SER A 198 25.75 -0.13 -3.82
CA SER A 198 27.13 -0.55 -3.48
C SER A 198 27.35 -2.06 -3.49
N LYS A 199 26.27 -2.84 -3.67
CA LYS A 199 26.29 -4.31 -3.71
C LYS A 199 25.50 -4.85 -4.90
N PRO A 200 25.82 -4.43 -6.14
CA PRO A 200 25.11 -4.93 -7.32
C PRO A 200 25.18 -6.45 -7.46
N GLU A 201 26.21 -7.09 -6.89
CA GLU A 201 26.37 -8.54 -6.86
C GLU A 201 25.30 -9.27 -6.05
N ASP A 202 24.60 -8.60 -5.13
CA ASP A 202 23.49 -9.16 -4.35
C ASP A 202 22.21 -9.32 -5.18
N GLY A 203 22.14 -8.66 -6.34
CA GLY A 203 20.91 -8.57 -7.13
C GLY A 203 19.78 -7.86 -6.38
N GLU A 204 18.56 -8.16 -6.78
CA GLU A 204 17.36 -7.50 -6.25
C GLU A 204 16.80 -8.24 -5.04
N TYR A 205 16.33 -7.48 -4.04
CA TYR A 205 15.42 -7.98 -3.02
C TYR A 205 13.99 -7.72 -3.49
N VAL A 206 13.19 -8.77 -3.63
CA VAL A 206 11.84 -8.70 -4.21
C VAL A 206 10.81 -9.04 -3.14
N ILE A 207 9.82 -8.17 -2.96
CA ILE A 207 8.76 -8.34 -1.95
C ILE A 207 7.38 -8.10 -2.58
N THR A 208 6.47 -9.08 -2.48
CA THR A 208 5.07 -8.94 -2.89
C THR A 208 4.21 -8.29 -1.80
N MET A 209 3.08 -7.71 -2.18
CA MET A 209 2.15 -7.05 -1.25
C MET A 209 1.11 -8.04 -0.67
N PRO A 210 0.61 -7.81 0.57
CA PRO A 210 -0.53 -8.53 1.10
C PRO A 210 -1.81 -8.06 0.42
N ASN A 211 -2.83 -8.91 0.46
CA ASN A 211 -4.16 -8.51 0.02
C ASN A 211 -4.83 -7.67 1.12
N MET A 212 -5.76 -6.81 0.70
CA MET A 212 -6.52 -5.96 1.60
C MET A 212 -7.98 -6.38 1.62
N TYR A 213 -8.58 -6.42 2.81
CA TYR A 213 -9.98 -6.79 3.02
C TYR A 213 -10.71 -5.69 3.78
N ALA A 214 -11.79 -5.18 3.21
CA ALA A 214 -12.79 -4.42 3.95
C ALA A 214 -13.91 -5.37 4.36
N ARG A 215 -14.01 -5.67 5.66
CA ARG A 215 -15.03 -6.54 6.26
C ARG A 215 -16.21 -5.71 6.77
N GLY A 216 -17.37 -6.34 6.96
CA GLY A 216 -18.51 -5.72 7.63
C GLY A 216 -19.14 -4.56 6.85
N ILE A 217 -19.03 -4.59 5.52
CA ILE A 217 -19.49 -3.49 4.64
C ILE A 217 -21.01 -3.43 4.49
N LEU A 218 -21.74 -4.51 4.81
CA LEU A 218 -23.20 -4.58 4.79
C LEU A 218 -23.77 -4.75 6.20
N PHE A 219 -23.14 -5.62 6.99
CA PHE A 219 -23.60 -6.01 8.31
C PHE A 219 -22.44 -5.98 9.30
N GLY A 220 -22.66 -5.33 10.44
CA GLY A 220 -21.68 -5.19 11.51
C GLY A 220 -20.77 -3.96 11.35
N LYS A 221 -19.70 -3.95 12.15
CA LYS A 221 -18.69 -2.88 12.15
C LYS A 221 -17.75 -3.05 10.96
N MET A 222 -17.48 -1.99 10.21
CA MET A 222 -16.51 -2.05 9.12
C MET A 222 -15.09 -2.20 9.70
N VAL A 223 -14.30 -3.13 9.16
CA VAL A 223 -12.91 -3.39 9.59
C VAL A 223 -12.01 -3.53 8.37
N LEU A 224 -10.83 -2.90 8.41
CA LEU A 224 -9.76 -3.12 7.43
C LEU A 224 -8.81 -4.20 7.95
N GLU A 225 -8.54 -5.22 7.12
CA GLU A 225 -7.57 -6.27 7.41
C GLU A 225 -6.57 -6.42 6.26
N LEU A 226 -5.30 -6.68 6.62
CA LEU A 226 -4.31 -7.22 5.70
C LEU A 226 -4.33 -8.74 5.79
N GLY A 227 -4.24 -9.42 4.65
CA GLY A 227 -4.38 -10.87 4.58
C GLY A 227 -3.47 -11.53 3.56
N ASP A 228 -3.43 -12.85 3.65
CA ASP A 228 -2.72 -13.77 2.76
C ASP A 228 -1.19 -13.69 2.86
N THR A 229 -0.52 -14.47 2.01
CA THR A 229 0.93 -14.61 2.02
C THR A 229 1.61 -13.59 1.11
N CYS A 230 2.57 -12.88 1.68
CA CYS A 230 3.59 -12.12 0.97
C CYS A 230 4.84 -12.97 0.83
N ILE A 231 5.55 -12.84 -0.30
CA ILE A 231 6.85 -13.46 -0.50
C ILE A 231 7.90 -12.36 -0.50
N ALA A 232 8.89 -12.48 0.38
CA ALA A 232 10.13 -11.71 0.32
C ALA A 232 11.26 -12.65 -0.11
N LYS A 233 12.05 -12.27 -1.12
CA LYS A 233 13.15 -13.10 -1.62
C LYS A 233 14.37 -12.30 -2.07
N ASN A 234 15.53 -12.92 -1.93
CA ASN A 234 16.76 -12.56 -2.64
C ASN A 234 17.30 -13.84 -3.27
N GLU A 235 17.18 -13.95 -4.60
CA GLU A 235 17.51 -15.18 -5.32
C GLU A 235 19.01 -15.47 -5.29
N LYS A 236 19.86 -14.43 -5.33
CA LYS A 236 21.31 -14.54 -5.34
C LYS A 236 21.85 -15.30 -4.12
N HIS A 237 21.32 -14.99 -2.94
CA HIS A 237 21.74 -15.60 -1.67
C HIS A 237 20.85 -16.77 -1.24
N GLY A 238 19.85 -17.11 -2.06
CA GLY A 238 18.87 -18.15 -1.75
C GLY A 238 18.01 -17.81 -0.53
N LEU A 239 17.77 -16.53 -0.25
CA LEU A 239 17.01 -16.10 0.93
C LEU A 239 15.54 -15.94 0.58
N TYR A 240 14.67 -16.53 1.39
CA TYR A 240 13.22 -16.54 1.18
C TYR A 240 12.48 -16.39 2.51
N CYS A 241 11.40 -15.63 2.51
CA CYS A 241 10.46 -15.55 3.61
C CYS A 241 9.04 -15.59 3.04
N ASP A 242 8.30 -16.63 3.42
CA ASP A 242 6.85 -16.68 3.23
C ASP A 242 6.22 -16.02 4.47
N LEU A 243 5.74 -14.80 4.29
CA LEU A 243 5.19 -13.95 5.35
C LEU A 243 3.66 -13.94 5.26
N GLU A 244 3.00 -14.56 6.22
CA GLU A 244 1.55 -14.59 6.35
C GLU A 244 1.06 -13.37 7.13
N PHE A 245 0.19 -12.57 6.50
CA PHE A 245 -0.67 -11.61 7.19
C PHE A 245 -1.96 -12.34 7.56
N LYS A 246 -2.20 -12.50 8.86
CA LYS A 246 -3.31 -13.31 9.36
C LYS A 246 -4.58 -12.47 9.39
N THR A 247 -5.57 -12.89 8.60
CA THR A 247 -6.95 -12.43 8.77
C THR A 247 -7.58 -13.12 9.98
N LYS A 248 -8.46 -12.43 10.72
CA LYS A 248 -9.15 -13.06 11.83
C LYS A 248 -10.09 -14.18 11.35
N GLY A 249 -9.96 -15.37 11.94
CA GLY A 249 -10.89 -16.47 11.72
C GLY A 249 -12.20 -16.26 12.49
N PHE A 250 -13.29 -16.91 12.06
CA PHE A 250 -14.63 -16.75 12.64
C PHE A 250 -14.74 -17.07 14.14
N PHE A 251 -13.81 -17.85 14.73
CA PHE A 251 -13.91 -18.34 16.11
C PHE A 251 -12.78 -17.88 17.04
N SER A 252 -11.61 -17.54 16.51
CA SER A 252 -10.44 -17.08 17.30
C SER A 252 -9.41 -16.41 16.38
N GLY A 253 -8.57 -15.55 16.96
CA GLY A 253 -7.48 -14.89 16.25
C GLY A 253 -7.22 -13.47 16.74
N THR A 254 -5.98 -13.03 16.59
CA THR A 254 -5.53 -11.68 16.92
C THR A 254 -5.49 -10.85 15.63
N TYR A 255 -6.15 -9.69 15.62
CA TYR A 255 -6.07 -8.76 14.49
C TYR A 255 -4.63 -8.33 14.24
N ASN A 256 -4.34 -8.08 12.96
CA ASN A 256 -3.06 -7.54 12.49
C ASN A 256 -1.85 -8.44 12.78
N ALA A 257 -2.07 -9.72 13.11
CA ALA A 257 -0.99 -10.65 13.39
C ALA A 257 -0.24 -11.04 12.11
N ILE A 258 1.07 -11.21 12.23
CA ILE A 258 1.94 -11.72 11.17
C ILE A 258 2.71 -12.95 11.63
N SER A 259 3.09 -13.80 10.69
CA SER A 259 3.96 -14.95 10.92
C SER A 259 4.75 -15.25 9.66
N GLY A 260 6.06 -15.45 9.75
CA GLY A 260 6.86 -15.82 8.59
C GLY A 260 8.08 -16.63 8.97
N LYS A 261 8.51 -17.51 8.06
CA LYS A 261 9.72 -18.31 8.23
C LYS A 261 10.76 -17.87 7.23
N ILE A 262 11.91 -17.43 7.74
CA ILE A 262 13.05 -17.06 6.91
C ILE A 262 13.90 -18.31 6.67
N ARG A 263 14.18 -18.58 5.40
CA ARG A 263 14.98 -19.71 4.94
C ARG A 263 16.13 -19.21 4.09
N ARG A 264 17.29 -19.84 4.24
CA ARG A 264 18.40 -19.78 3.30
C ARG A 264 18.52 -21.11 2.59
N ASN A 265 18.25 -21.12 1.30
CA ASN A 265 17.97 -22.29 0.50
C ASN A 265 16.86 -23.13 1.16
N THR A 266 17.22 -24.27 1.75
CA THR A 266 16.29 -25.17 2.44
C THR A 266 16.36 -25.06 3.97
N THR A 267 17.32 -24.32 4.52
CA THR A 267 17.56 -24.23 5.96
C THR A 267 16.80 -23.07 6.58
N GLU A 268 15.99 -23.32 7.61
CA GLU A 268 15.32 -22.28 8.40
C GLU A 268 16.33 -21.55 9.30
N ILE A 269 16.42 -20.22 9.14
CA ILE A 269 17.36 -19.36 9.87
C ILE A 269 16.68 -18.48 10.93
N GLY A 270 15.36 -18.38 10.89
CA GLY A 270 14.57 -17.66 11.89
C GLY A 270 13.10 -17.52 11.53
N GLU A 271 12.34 -16.98 12.48
CA GLU A 271 10.91 -16.70 12.36
C GLU A 271 10.63 -15.21 12.62
N VAL A 272 9.72 -14.64 11.84
CA VAL A 272 9.13 -13.31 12.09
C VAL A 272 7.73 -13.51 12.66
N SER A 273 7.39 -12.76 13.69
CA SER A 273 6.06 -12.81 14.33
C SER A 273 5.68 -11.46 14.93
N GLY A 274 4.46 -11.34 15.42
CA GLY A 274 3.98 -10.14 16.11
C GLY A 274 2.77 -9.53 15.42
N ARG A 275 2.58 -8.23 15.58
CA ARG A 275 1.48 -7.48 14.94
C ARG A 275 2.04 -6.31 14.13
N TRP A 276 1.66 -6.19 12.86
CA TRP A 276 2.16 -5.13 11.98
C TRP A 276 1.74 -3.72 12.42
N SER A 277 0.69 -3.63 13.25
CA SER A 277 0.23 -2.38 13.86
C SER A 277 0.85 -2.08 15.24
N HIS A 278 1.69 -2.96 15.77
CA HIS A 278 2.32 -2.81 17.09
C HIS A 278 3.78 -3.29 17.01
N VAL A 279 4.14 -4.33 17.78
CA VAL A 279 5.48 -4.88 17.87
C VAL A 279 5.61 -6.08 16.95
N MET A 280 6.67 -6.07 16.16
CA MET A 280 7.11 -7.20 15.35
C MET A 280 8.48 -7.67 15.83
N ASP A 281 8.67 -8.99 15.87
CA ASP A 281 9.87 -9.63 16.35
C ASP A 281 10.44 -10.58 15.30
N PHE A 282 11.76 -10.67 15.29
CA PHE A 282 12.50 -11.75 14.66
C PHE A 282 13.09 -12.65 15.74
N LYS A 283 13.03 -13.95 15.53
CA LYS A 283 13.68 -14.93 16.39
C LYS A 283 14.58 -15.86 15.56
N SER A 284 15.87 -15.85 15.84
CA SER A 284 16.84 -16.71 15.16
C SER A 284 16.73 -18.16 15.61
N THR A 285 16.89 -19.09 14.67
CA THR A 285 17.07 -20.53 14.96
C THR A 285 18.52 -20.89 15.32
N LYS A 286 19.48 -19.98 15.11
CA LYS A 286 20.90 -20.23 15.40
C LYS A 286 21.11 -20.32 16.93
N ALA A 287 21.82 -21.36 17.36
CA ALA A 287 22.16 -21.55 18.77
C ALA A 287 23.04 -20.38 19.25
N THR A 288 22.57 -19.63 20.24
CA THR A 288 23.33 -18.56 20.90
C THR A 288 23.36 -18.82 22.41
N PRO A 289 24.45 -18.44 23.12
CA PRO A 289 24.60 -18.72 24.56
C PRO A 289 23.53 -18.07 25.46
N SER A 290 22.78 -17.09 24.96
CA SER A 290 21.71 -16.41 25.69
C SER A 290 20.40 -16.42 24.90
N ARG A 291 19.28 -16.81 25.55
CA ARG A 291 17.93 -16.76 24.97
C ARG A 291 17.52 -15.36 24.49
N GLN A 292 18.06 -14.32 25.11
CA GLN A 292 17.77 -12.93 24.77
C GLN A 292 18.42 -12.48 23.45
N ARG A 293 19.53 -13.12 23.02
CA ARG A 293 20.11 -12.90 21.68
C ARG A 293 19.37 -13.64 20.57
N GLN A 294 18.44 -14.55 20.90
CA GLN A 294 17.62 -15.21 19.89
C GLN A 294 16.49 -14.33 19.40
N ARG A 295 15.86 -13.49 20.25
CA ARG A 295 14.72 -12.63 19.89
C ARG A 295 15.15 -11.17 19.78
N ARG A 296 14.81 -10.53 18.66
CA ARG A 296 15.08 -9.13 18.33
C ARG A 296 13.78 -8.45 17.92
N VAL A 297 13.49 -7.29 18.50
CA VAL A 297 12.40 -6.43 18.00
C VAL A 297 12.81 -5.87 16.64
N LEU A 298 11.98 -6.10 15.63
CA LEU A 298 12.16 -5.52 14.29
C LEU A 298 11.61 -4.10 14.24
N PHE A 299 10.41 -3.89 14.77
CA PHE A 299 9.79 -2.57 14.75
C PHE A 299 8.71 -2.51 15.82
N ASP A 300 8.64 -1.40 16.54
CA ASP A 300 7.55 -1.08 17.45
C ASP A 300 6.79 0.13 16.89
N ALA A 301 5.64 -0.11 16.27
CA ALA A 301 4.83 0.93 15.66
C ALA A 301 4.31 1.99 16.65
N VAL A 302 4.19 1.64 17.94
CA VAL A 302 3.73 2.58 18.97
C VAL A 302 4.86 3.51 19.39
N LYS A 303 6.06 2.95 19.56
CA LYS A 303 7.24 3.69 20.03
C LYS A 303 7.96 4.41 18.89
N ASP A 304 8.19 3.72 17.78
CA ASP A 304 9.08 4.15 16.69
C ASP A 304 8.29 4.75 15.51
N GLY A 305 6.97 4.50 15.43
CA GLY A 305 6.12 4.92 14.31
C GLY A 305 5.98 6.45 14.13
N GLN A 306 6.31 7.25 15.14
CA GLN A 306 6.30 8.72 15.04
C GLN A 306 7.57 9.28 14.38
N ASN A 307 8.64 8.49 14.28
CA ASN A 307 9.94 8.93 13.74
C ASN A 307 9.97 8.89 12.21
N ILE A 308 8.92 9.40 11.55
CA ILE A 308 8.81 9.40 10.10
C ILE A 308 9.64 10.53 9.47
N SER A 309 10.29 10.23 8.35
CA SER A 309 10.90 11.25 7.50
C SER A 309 9.82 11.99 6.71
N PRO A 310 9.66 13.31 6.89
CA PRO A 310 8.65 14.06 6.17
C PRO A 310 9.04 14.18 4.70
N LYS A 311 8.04 14.08 3.81
CA LYS A 311 8.20 14.38 2.39
C LYS A 311 7.99 15.87 2.13
N TRP A 312 8.88 16.48 1.37
CA TRP A 312 8.69 17.76 0.72
C TRP A 312 8.02 17.56 -0.65
N VAL A 313 6.98 18.34 -0.94
CA VAL A 313 6.23 18.29 -2.19
C VAL A 313 6.13 19.72 -2.72
N PRO A 314 6.33 19.98 -4.03
CA PRO A 314 6.10 21.29 -4.63
C PRO A 314 4.70 21.82 -4.30
N SER A 315 4.53 23.14 -4.21
CA SER A 315 3.20 23.71 -3.97
C SER A 315 2.26 23.43 -5.13
N GLU A 316 0.94 23.52 -4.93
CA GLU A 316 -0.02 23.22 -6.01
C GLU A 316 0.12 24.19 -7.20
N GLU A 317 0.60 25.41 -6.97
CA GLU A 317 0.87 26.40 -8.01
C GLU A 317 2.07 26.00 -8.90
N GLU A 318 3.06 25.32 -8.33
CA GLU A 318 4.27 24.84 -9.01
C GLU A 318 4.07 23.47 -9.70
N GLN A 319 3.00 22.76 -9.32
CA GLN A 319 2.67 21.44 -9.85
C GLN A 319 2.08 21.51 -11.26
N GLU A 320 2.34 20.51 -12.10
CA GLU A 320 1.67 20.36 -13.40
C GLU A 320 0.19 19.93 -13.20
N PRO A 321 -0.74 20.20 -14.15
CA PRO A 321 -2.17 19.93 -13.97
C PRO A 321 -2.54 18.46 -13.67
N ASN A 322 -1.70 17.51 -14.04
CA ASN A 322 -1.87 16.07 -13.79
C ASN A 322 -1.03 15.54 -12.62
N GLU A 323 -0.44 16.42 -11.79
CA GLU A 323 0.15 16.02 -10.52
C GLU A 323 -0.94 15.78 -9.48
N SER A 324 -0.83 14.71 -8.69
CA SER A 324 -1.93 14.22 -7.87
C SER A 324 -2.55 15.28 -6.94
N ARG A 325 -1.76 16.13 -6.28
CA ARG A 325 -2.34 17.12 -5.34
C ARG A 325 -3.07 18.23 -6.09
N ARG A 326 -2.47 18.80 -7.14
CA ARG A 326 -3.13 19.80 -7.99
C ARG A 326 -4.38 19.23 -8.69
N LEU A 327 -4.28 18.02 -9.25
CA LEU A 327 -5.38 17.37 -9.96
C LEU A 327 -6.59 17.13 -9.05
N TRP A 328 -6.34 16.69 -7.81
CA TRP A 328 -7.38 16.35 -6.84
C TRP A 328 -7.62 17.45 -5.80
N SER A 329 -7.18 18.69 -6.05
CA SER A 329 -7.22 19.80 -5.08
C SER A 329 -8.63 20.06 -4.55
N ASP A 330 -9.60 20.24 -5.45
CA ASP A 330 -11.00 20.50 -5.08
C ASP A 330 -11.63 19.34 -4.31
N LEU A 331 -11.33 18.10 -4.70
CA LEU A 331 -11.80 16.91 -4.00
C LEU A 331 -11.18 16.81 -2.60
N THR A 332 -9.89 17.07 -2.50
CA THR A 332 -9.12 17.03 -1.24
C THR A 332 -9.67 18.06 -0.28
N LYS A 333 -9.86 19.30 -0.74
CA LYS A 333 -10.47 20.38 0.05
C LYS A 333 -11.87 20.01 0.53
N ALA A 334 -12.74 19.55 -0.36
CA ALA A 334 -14.10 19.18 0.01
C ALA A 334 -14.17 18.03 1.03
N ILE A 335 -13.28 17.03 0.92
CA ILE A 335 -13.18 15.95 1.91
C ILE A 335 -12.73 16.48 3.29
N LEU A 336 -11.75 17.39 3.32
CA LEU A 336 -11.27 18.01 4.56
C LEU A 336 -12.33 18.89 5.22
N ASP A 337 -13.10 19.62 4.41
CA ASP A 337 -14.23 20.46 4.85
C ASP A 337 -15.47 19.63 5.20
N LYS A 338 -15.41 18.29 5.01
CA LYS A 338 -16.52 17.34 5.20
C LYS A 338 -17.75 17.65 4.34
N ASP A 339 -17.56 18.29 3.19
CA ASP A 339 -18.60 18.57 2.21
C ASP A 339 -18.68 17.42 1.19
N MET A 340 -19.61 16.49 1.44
CA MET A 340 -19.74 15.28 0.60
C MET A 340 -20.33 15.57 -0.78
N GLU A 341 -21.12 16.63 -0.93
CA GLU A 341 -21.71 17.03 -2.20
C GLU A 341 -20.65 17.67 -3.10
N ALA A 342 -19.88 18.62 -2.55
CA ALA A 342 -18.75 19.22 -3.25
C ALA A 342 -17.70 18.16 -3.60
N ALA A 343 -17.41 17.22 -2.69
CA ALA A 343 -16.48 16.12 -2.96
C ALA A 343 -16.98 15.25 -4.12
N THR A 344 -18.27 14.90 -4.15
CA THR A 344 -18.84 14.08 -5.23
C THR A 344 -18.77 14.81 -6.57
N THR A 345 -19.05 16.11 -6.57
CA THR A 345 -18.96 16.98 -7.76
C THR A 345 -17.53 17.08 -8.28
N ALA A 346 -16.57 17.41 -7.41
CA ALA A 346 -15.16 17.53 -7.77
C ALA A 346 -14.58 16.21 -8.28
N LYS A 347 -14.91 15.09 -7.62
CA LYS A 347 -14.50 13.75 -8.06
C LYS A 347 -15.05 13.43 -9.46
N SER A 348 -16.34 13.69 -9.69
CA SER A 348 -16.99 13.40 -10.97
C SER A 348 -16.38 14.23 -12.10
N ALA A 349 -16.07 15.51 -11.85
CA ALA A 349 -15.44 16.39 -12.83
C ALA A 349 -14.10 15.82 -13.35
N VAL A 350 -13.23 15.34 -12.46
CA VAL A 350 -11.95 14.71 -12.84
C VAL A 350 -12.17 13.41 -13.61
N GLU A 351 -13.08 12.54 -13.14
CA GLU A 351 -13.35 11.25 -13.79
C GLU A 351 -14.00 11.42 -15.16
N ASP A 352 -14.91 12.38 -15.33
CA ASP A 352 -15.55 12.70 -16.60
C ASP A 352 -14.59 13.30 -17.62
N ALA A 353 -13.77 14.27 -17.20
CA ALA A 353 -12.72 14.82 -18.05
C ALA A 353 -11.78 13.71 -18.57
N GLN A 354 -11.45 12.74 -17.69
CA GLN A 354 -10.66 11.59 -18.07
C GLN A 354 -11.38 10.61 -19.00
N ARG A 355 -12.70 10.40 -18.83
CA ARG A 355 -13.52 9.60 -19.74
C ARG A 355 -13.52 10.22 -21.14
N GLU A 356 -13.72 11.53 -21.24
CA GLU A 356 -13.74 12.24 -22.53
C GLU A 356 -12.35 12.26 -23.20
N LYS A 357 -11.28 12.52 -22.46
CA LYS A 357 -9.91 12.47 -22.99
C LYS A 357 -9.60 11.09 -23.60
N ARG A 358 -10.00 10.00 -22.93
CA ARG A 358 -9.80 8.63 -23.45
C ARG A 358 -10.62 8.35 -24.70
N LYS A 359 -11.87 8.80 -24.76
CA LYS A 359 -12.70 8.68 -25.98
C LYS A 359 -12.03 9.38 -27.16
N THR A 360 -11.55 10.61 -26.95
CA THR A 360 -10.85 11.39 -27.98
C THR A 360 -9.57 10.70 -28.44
N MET A 361 -8.74 10.20 -27.51
CA MET A 361 -7.52 9.47 -27.88
C MET A 361 -7.84 8.19 -28.68
N ALA A 362 -8.85 7.44 -28.26
CA ALA A 362 -9.27 6.22 -28.96
C ALA A 362 -9.80 6.51 -30.37
N HIS A 363 -10.59 7.58 -30.53
CA HIS A 363 -11.08 8.04 -31.84
C HIS A 363 -9.93 8.36 -32.81
N HIS A 364 -8.82 8.90 -32.31
CA HIS A 364 -7.64 9.21 -33.11
C HIS A 364 -6.61 8.06 -33.18
N GLY A 365 -6.94 6.87 -32.64
CA GLY A 365 -6.03 5.72 -32.61
C GLY A 365 -4.77 5.94 -31.74
N GLN A 366 -4.78 6.95 -30.88
CA GLN A 366 -3.64 7.29 -30.02
C GLN A 366 -3.62 6.43 -28.77
N LYS A 367 -2.43 5.96 -28.39
CA LYS A 367 -2.19 5.27 -27.11
C LYS A 367 -1.48 6.20 -26.15
N HIS A 368 -1.83 6.11 -24.88
CA HIS A 368 -1.08 6.81 -23.84
C HIS A 368 0.33 6.22 -23.75
N VAL A 369 1.33 7.10 -23.74
CA VAL A 369 2.73 6.77 -23.49
C VAL A 369 3.08 7.38 -22.15
N PRO A 370 3.38 6.56 -21.12
CA PRO A 370 3.78 7.08 -19.82
C PRO A 370 5.04 7.95 -19.93
N ARG A 371 5.12 9.02 -19.16
CA ARG A 371 6.21 10.00 -19.23
C ARG A 371 7.47 9.52 -18.52
N PHE A 372 7.33 8.94 -17.33
CA PHE A 372 8.44 8.61 -16.45
C PHE A 372 8.83 7.13 -16.50
N PHE A 373 7.94 6.28 -17.01
CA PHE A 373 8.18 4.84 -17.06
C PHE A 373 8.08 4.27 -18.47
N MET A 374 8.81 3.19 -18.72
CA MET A 374 8.71 2.37 -19.93
C MET A 374 8.52 0.91 -19.56
N HIS A 375 7.74 0.19 -20.37
CA HIS A 375 7.55 -1.24 -20.17
C HIS A 375 8.64 -2.02 -20.92
N LYS A 376 9.49 -2.73 -20.19
CA LYS A 376 10.62 -3.51 -20.71
C LYS A 376 10.69 -4.85 -19.97
N ASN A 377 10.89 -5.95 -20.70
CA ASN A 377 11.03 -7.30 -20.13
C ASN A 377 9.91 -7.70 -19.14
N GLY A 378 8.67 -7.27 -19.41
CA GLY A 378 7.51 -7.57 -18.55
C GLY A 378 7.39 -6.72 -17.28
N ARG A 379 8.17 -5.65 -17.16
CA ARG A 379 8.20 -4.75 -15.98
C ARG A 379 8.15 -3.29 -16.42
N TRP A 380 7.70 -2.42 -15.52
CA TRP A 380 7.87 -0.98 -15.69
C TRP A 380 9.21 -0.54 -15.10
N GLU A 381 10.03 0.09 -15.92
CA GLU A 381 11.33 0.65 -15.56
C GLU A 381 11.29 2.18 -15.68
N PRO A 382 11.98 2.92 -14.82
CA PRO A 382 12.06 4.37 -14.92
C PRO A 382 12.86 4.78 -16.16
N LYS A 383 12.44 5.85 -16.83
CA LYS A 383 13.11 6.45 -17.99
C LYS A 383 14.23 7.40 -17.55
N ILE A 384 15.20 6.85 -16.82
CA ILE A 384 16.36 7.57 -16.31
C ILE A 384 17.56 6.62 -16.26
N GLU A 385 18.74 7.16 -16.57
CA GLU A 385 20.02 6.50 -16.31
C GLU A 385 20.66 7.19 -15.11
N ILE A 386 21.13 6.39 -14.15
CA ILE A 386 21.71 6.90 -12.90
C ILE A 386 23.23 6.78 -12.97
N PRO A 387 23.96 7.91 -12.95
CA PRO A 387 25.41 7.95 -12.78
C PRO A 387 25.87 7.23 -11.51
N ALA A 388 27.10 6.70 -11.53
CA ALA A 388 27.70 6.07 -10.34
C ALA A 388 28.10 7.10 -9.27
N ASP A 389 28.47 8.31 -9.69
CA ASP A 389 28.77 9.40 -8.76
C ASP A 389 27.48 9.94 -8.12
N PRO A 390 27.36 9.94 -6.78
CA PRO A 390 26.13 10.34 -6.10
C PRO A 390 25.70 11.80 -6.34
N ILE A 391 26.65 12.72 -6.49
CA ILE A 391 26.37 14.16 -6.69
C ILE A 391 25.79 14.36 -8.10
N GLU A 392 26.42 13.74 -9.09
CA GLU A 392 25.95 13.77 -10.47
C GLU A 392 24.61 13.04 -10.63
N ALA A 393 24.42 11.92 -9.94
CA ALA A 393 23.14 11.22 -9.88
C ALA A 393 22.02 12.10 -9.30
N GLU A 394 22.30 12.81 -8.20
CA GLU A 394 21.36 13.75 -7.61
C GLU A 394 20.99 14.86 -8.60
N ARG A 395 21.97 15.42 -9.32
CA ARG A 395 21.72 16.43 -10.36
C ARG A 395 20.82 15.91 -11.47
N VAL A 396 21.09 14.71 -11.99
CA VAL A 396 20.29 14.07 -13.05
C VAL A 396 18.85 13.83 -12.58
N VAL A 397 18.66 13.31 -11.36
CA VAL A 397 17.33 13.06 -10.79
C VAL A 397 16.54 14.36 -10.60
N ASN A 398 17.16 15.42 -10.07
CA ASN A 398 16.50 16.72 -9.91
C ASN A 398 16.06 17.32 -11.25
N VAL A 399 16.89 17.23 -12.30
CA VAL A 399 16.53 17.70 -13.64
C VAL A 399 15.39 16.87 -14.22
N TRP A 400 15.46 15.55 -14.11
CA TRP A 400 14.43 14.63 -14.61
C TRP A 400 13.07 14.88 -13.95
N LEU A 401 13.08 15.05 -12.62
CA LEU A 401 11.88 15.29 -11.84
C LEU A 401 11.47 16.76 -11.79
N LYS A 402 12.26 17.70 -12.32
CA LYS A 402 12.05 19.16 -12.24
C LYS A 402 11.79 19.67 -10.80
N LEU A 403 12.49 19.14 -9.81
CA LEU A 403 12.36 19.57 -8.41
C LEU A 403 13.30 20.75 -8.14
N ALA A 404 12.87 21.70 -7.30
CA ALA A 404 13.72 22.80 -6.88
C ALA A 404 14.93 22.28 -6.07
N PRO A 405 16.12 22.91 -6.16
CA PRO A 405 17.25 22.58 -5.29
C PRO A 405 16.83 22.69 -3.82
N SER A 406 17.39 21.85 -2.94
CA SER A 406 17.20 22.04 -1.50
C SER A 406 17.85 23.38 -1.08
N ALA A 407 17.17 24.12 -0.22
CA ALA A 407 17.78 25.29 0.40
C ALA A 407 18.97 24.82 1.25
N PRO A 408 20.12 25.51 1.24
CA PRO A 408 21.22 25.16 2.11
C PRO A 408 20.73 25.15 3.58
N PRO A 409 21.21 24.22 4.43
CA PRO A 409 20.82 24.17 5.82
C PRO A 409 21.08 25.54 6.44
N THR A 410 20.04 26.14 7.02
CA THR A 410 20.17 27.37 7.79
C THR A 410 21.14 27.09 8.94
N GLU A 411 22.30 27.76 8.93
CA GLU A 411 23.19 27.77 10.08
C GLU A 411 22.37 28.24 11.28
N LYS A 412 22.14 27.33 12.24
CA LYS A 412 21.61 27.71 13.54
C LYS A 412 22.69 28.57 14.21
N THR A 413 22.51 29.89 14.15
CA THR A 413 23.25 30.87 14.94
C THR A 413 23.01 30.70 16.43
#